data_AF-A0A800ET36-F1
#
_entry.id   AF-A0A800ET36-F1
#
_cell.length_a   1.000
_cell.length_b   1.000
_cell.length_c   1.000
_cell.angle_alpha   90.00
_cell.angle_beta   90.00
_cell.angle_gamma   90.00
#
_symmetry.space_group_name_H-M   'P 1'
#
loop_
_entity.id
_entity.type
_entity.pdbx_description
1 polymer ?
#
loop_
_entity_poly.entity_id
_entity_poly.type
_entity_poly.pdbx_seq_one_letter_code
_entity_poly.pdbx_strand_id
1 'polypeptide(L)' 'MAEVLFHLFDTDQDGFISPFEFTSWLTAHGVSPTDAEKSFSAISKDGGSISRGRMLQLTSDFIRSDDPSKEGNMLFGPI' A
#
# COMPACT_ATOMS: atom_id res chain seq x y z
N MET A 1 -13.61 3.33 -5.37
CA MET A 1 -12.43 3.99 -4.75
C MET A 1 -11.33 2.98 -4.47
N ALA A 2 -11.56 1.94 -3.68
CA ALA A 2 -10.52 0.93 -3.41
C ALA A 2 -9.96 0.22 -4.65
N GLU A 3 -10.83 -0.09 -5.62
CA GLU A 3 -10.42 -0.70 -6.90
C GLU A 3 -9.55 0.20 -7.78
N VAL A 4 -9.80 1.52 -7.73
CA VAL A 4 -9.01 2.49 -8.51
C VAL A 4 -7.61 2.60 -7.93
N LEU A 5 -7.49 2.59 -6.60
CA LEU A 5 -6.19 2.59 -5.93
C LEU A 5 -5.41 1.31 -6.23
N PHE A 6 -6.05 0.14 -6.25
CA PHE A 6 -5.37 -1.09 -6.63
C PHE A 6 -4.73 -1.01 -8.03
N HIS A 7 -5.50 -0.62 -9.06
CA HIS A 7 -4.96 -0.49 -10.43
C HIS A 7 -3.93 0.65 -10.59
N LEU A 8 -3.89 1.60 -9.65
CA LEU A 8 -2.90 2.67 -9.67
C LEU A 8 -1.52 2.19 -9.21
N PHE A 9 -1.50 1.19 -8.31
CA PHE A 9 -0.28 0.55 -7.84
C PHE A 9 0.13 -0.65 -8.72
N ASP A 10 -0.81 -1.47 -9.18
CA ASP A 10 -0.58 -2.63 -10.06
C ASP A 10 -0.31 -2.17 -11.50
N THR A 11 0.94 -1.81 -11.77
CA THR A 11 1.37 -1.21 -13.04
C THR A 11 1.62 -2.23 -14.14
N ASP A 12 2.07 -3.43 -13.76
CA ASP A 12 2.31 -4.53 -14.71
C ASP A 12 1.08 -5.42 -14.93
N GLN A 13 0.01 -5.21 -14.15
CA GLN A 13 -1.28 -5.89 -14.24
C GLN A 13 -1.20 -7.38 -13.93
N ASP A 14 -0.26 -7.79 -13.08
CA ASP A 14 -0.12 -9.18 -12.65
C ASP A 14 -1.15 -9.60 -11.58
N GLY A 15 -1.93 -8.62 -11.06
CA GLY A 15 -2.96 -8.84 -10.04
C GLY A 15 -2.44 -8.79 -8.60
N PHE A 16 -1.17 -8.41 -8.42
CA PHE A 16 -0.51 -8.18 -7.15
C PHE A 16 0.17 -6.80 -7.14
N ILE A 17 0.52 -6.31 -5.96
CA ILE A 17 1.36 -5.12 -5.84
C ILE A 17 2.71 -5.58 -5.31
N SER A 18 3.73 -5.48 -6.16
CA SER A 18 5.09 -5.80 -5.80
C SER A 18 5.73 -4.75 -4.87
N PRO A 19 6.82 -5.08 -4.16
CA PRO A 19 7.57 -4.09 -3.38
C PRO A 19 8.05 -2.92 -4.25
N PHE A 20 8.47 -3.22 -5.49
CA PHE A 20 8.96 -2.22 -6.44
C PHE A 20 7.86 -1.23 -6.84
N GLU A 21 6.67 -1.72 -7.16
CA GLU A 21 5.54 -0.87 -7.55
C GLU A 21 5.09 0.04 -6.42
N PHE A 22 4.92 -0.54 -5.23
CA PHE A 22 4.52 0.24 -4.06
C PHE A 22 5.55 1.33 -3.72
N THR A 23 6.83 0.96 -3.63
CA THR A 23 7.89 1.92 -3.28
C THR A 23 8.10 2.97 -4.37
N SER A 24 8.03 2.59 -5.64
CA SER A 24 8.12 3.54 -6.76
C SER A 24 6.99 4.57 -6.71
N TRP A 25 5.77 4.14 -6.39
CA TRP A 25 4.63 5.04 -6.32
C TRP A 25 4.75 6.03 -5.15
N LEU A 26 5.11 5.55 -3.95
CA LEU A 26 5.29 6.39 -2.77
C LEU A 26 6.45 7.38 -2.93
N THR A 27 7.58 6.93 -3.50
CA THR A 27 8.75 7.78 -3.73
C THR A 27 8.49 8.85 -4.78
N ALA A 28 7.74 8.53 -5.85
CA ALA A 28 7.27 9.51 -6.82
C ALA A 28 6.38 10.61 -6.19
N HIS A 29 5.71 10.31 -5.07
CA HIS A 29 4.87 11.25 -4.32
C HIS A 29 5.58 11.86 -3.09
N GLY A 30 6.91 11.73 -2.99
CA GLY A 30 7.73 12.44 -2.00
C GLY A 30 7.97 11.70 -0.69
N VAL A 31 7.54 10.44 -0.56
CA VAL A 31 7.91 9.60 0.59
C VAL A 31 9.36 9.13 0.41
N SER A 32 10.15 9.10 1.49
CA SER A 32 11.51 8.59 1.41
C SER A 32 11.52 7.10 1.04
N PRO A 33 12.52 6.59 0.29
CA PRO A 33 12.61 5.16 -0.02
C PRO A 33 12.55 4.28 1.23
N THR A 34 13.26 4.68 2.28
CA THR A 34 13.26 4.01 3.59
C THR A 34 11.87 3.90 4.20
N ASP A 35 11.07 4.97 4.15
CA ASP A 35 9.73 4.97 4.74
C ASP A 35 8.71 4.26 3.86
N ALA A 36 8.90 4.26 2.54
CA ALA A 36 8.13 3.45 1.61
C ALA A 36 8.37 1.94 1.85
N GLU A 37 9.61 1.53 2.04
CA GLU A 37 9.99 0.14 2.38
C GLU A 37 9.41 -0.30 3.73
N LYS A 38 9.49 0.55 4.76
CA LYS A 38 8.86 0.28 6.07
C LYS A 38 7.35 0.12 5.95
N SER A 39 6.72 1.00 5.18
CA SER A 39 5.27 0.96 4.96
C SER A 39 4.85 -0.32 4.26
N PHE A 40 5.57 -0.70 3.20
CA PHE A 40 5.37 -1.96 2.51
C PHE A 40 5.53 -3.17 3.46
N SER A 41 6.60 -3.18 4.24
CA SER A 41 6.88 -4.26 5.19
C SER A 41 5.81 -4.38 6.28
N ALA A 42 5.20 -3.27 6.69
CA ALA A 42 4.13 -3.28 7.69
C ALA A 42 2.82 -3.87 7.15
N ILE A 43 2.52 -3.68 5.87
CA ILE A 43 1.22 -4.08 5.29
C ILE A 43 1.27 -5.40 4.50
N SER A 44 2.45 -5.77 3.98
CA SER A 44 2.72 -7.06 3.35
C SER A 44 2.99 -8.09 4.44
N LYS A 45 1.97 -8.87 4.80
CA LYS A 45 2.00 -9.82 5.93
C LYS A 45 3.18 -10.80 5.89
N ASP A 46 3.68 -11.13 4.70
CA ASP A 46 4.76 -12.11 4.49
C ASP A 46 5.99 -11.52 3.75
N GLY A 47 6.09 -10.19 3.61
CA GLY A 47 7.19 -9.52 2.89
C GLY A 47 7.21 -9.73 1.37
N GLY A 48 6.25 -10.49 0.83
CA GLY A 48 6.00 -10.66 -0.59
C GLY A 48 5.00 -9.64 -1.13
N SER A 49 4.43 -9.91 -2.31
CA SER A 49 3.47 -9.02 -2.95
C SER A 49 2.15 -8.87 -2.16
N ILE A 50 1.50 -7.72 -2.29
CA ILE A 50 0.18 -7.46 -1.69
C ILE A 50 -0.90 -7.92 -2.68
N SER A 51 -1.73 -8.88 -2.27
CA SER A 51 -2.85 -9.32 -3.12
C SER A 51 -3.93 -8.25 -3.24
N ARG A 52 -4.69 -8.29 -4.34
CA ARG A 52 -5.86 -7.43 -4.55
C ARG A 52 -6.81 -7.36 -3.35
N GLY A 53 -7.18 -8.52 -2.78
CA GLY A 53 -8.09 -8.58 -1.63
C GLY A 53 -7.53 -7.86 -0.41
N ARG A 54 -6.22 -7.98 -0.17
CA ARG A 54 -5.54 -7.28 0.92
C ARG A 54 -5.48 -5.77 0.67
N MET A 55 -5.18 -5.34 -0.56
CA MET A 55 -5.17 -3.92 -0.93
C MET A 55 -6.55 -3.27 -0.72
N LEU A 56 -7.63 -3.97 -1.09
CA LEU A 56 -9.00 -3.48 -0.86
C LEU A 56 -9.32 -3.34 0.63
N GLN A 57 -8.84 -4.27 1.46
CA GLN A 57 -8.98 -4.18 2.91
C GLN A 57 -8.24 -2.96 3.45
N LEU A 58 -6.95 -2.82 3.14
CA LEU A 58 -6.11 -1.70 3.58
C LEU A 58 -6.70 -0.34 3.16
N THR A 59 -7.20 -0.26 1.93
CA THR A 59 -7.84 0.95 1.42
C THR A 59 -9.16 1.24 2.12
N SER A 60 -9.95 0.21 2.44
CA SER A 60 -11.17 0.37 3.22
C SER A 60 -10.87 0.87 4.63
N ASP A 61 -9.84 0.33 5.28
CA ASP A 61 -9.41 0.76 6.60
C ASP A 61 -8.99 2.23 6.57
N PHE A 62 -8.15 2.63 5.61
CA PHE A 62 -7.70 4.02 5.46
C PHE A 62 -8.85 5.02 5.24
N ILE A 63 -9.85 4.66 4.43
CA ILE A 63 -10.95 5.57 4.07
C ILE A 63 -12.01 5.67 5.18
N ARG A 64 -12.25 4.57 5.92
CA ARG A 64 -13.44 4.43 6.77
C ARG A 64 -13.16 4.37 8.26
N SER A 65 -11.92 4.13 8.67
CA SER A 65 -11.57 3.96 10.07
C SER A 65 -10.99 5.23 10.66
N ASP A 66 -11.48 5.64 11.82
CA ASP A 66 -10.87 6.70 12.64
C ASP A 66 -9.78 6.16 13.60
N ASP A 67 -9.56 4.84 13.61
CA ASP A 67 -8.54 4.20 14.44
C ASP A 67 -7.13 4.44 13.82
N PRO A 68 -6.25 5.20 14.51
CA PRO A 68 -4.92 5.52 14.01
C PRO A 68 -4.00 4.29 13.95
N SER A 69 -4.34 3.19 14.63
CA SER A 69 -3.52 1.98 14.67
C SER A 69 -3.77 1.02 13.50
N LYS A 70 -4.73 1.31 12.60
CA LYS A 70 -5.02 0.45 11.47
C LYS A 70 -3.87 0.41 10.47
N GLU A 71 -3.57 -0.80 10.00
CA GLU A 71 -2.52 -1.06 9.02
C GLU A 71 -2.73 -0.27 7.72
N GLY A 72 -3.99 0.02 7.35
CA GLY A 72 -4.33 0.84 6.19
C GLY A 72 -3.74 2.26 6.23
N ASN A 73 -3.41 2.78 7.42
CA ASN A 73 -2.81 4.09 7.57
C ASN A 73 -1.38 4.18 7.03
N MET A 74 -0.73 3.04 6.77
CA MET A 74 0.60 2.97 6.17
C MET A 74 0.58 3.08 4.64
N LEU A 75 -0.59 3.16 3.98
CA LEU A 75 -0.69 3.17 2.51
C LEU A 75 0.06 4.34 1.83
N PHE A 76 0.30 5.44 2.54
CA PHE A 76 0.96 6.64 2.00
C PHE A 76 2.20 7.04 2.80
N GLY A 77 2.78 6.11 3.56
CA GLY A 77 3.89 6.38 4.47
C GLY A 77 3.49 6.31 5.95
N PRO A 78 4.47 6.26 6.87
CA PRO A 78 4.23 6.41 8.30
C PRO A 78 3.72 7.82 8.63
N ILE A 79 2.84 7.90 9.64
CA ILE A 79 2.29 9.15 10.20
C ILE A 79 3.28 9.77 11.20
#